data_AF-A0A0F9HYG8-F1
#
_entry.id   AF-A0A0F9HYG8-F1
#
_cell.length_a   1.000
_cell.length_b   1.000
_cell.length_c   1.000
_cell.angle_alpha   90.00
_cell.angle_beta   90.00
_cell.angle_gamma   90.00
#
_symmetry.space_group_name_H-M   'P 1'
#
loop_
_entity.id
_entity.type
_entity.pdbx_description
1 polymer ?
#
loop_
_entity_poly.entity_id
_entity_poly.type
_entity_poly.pdbx_seq_one_letter_code
_entity_poly.pdbx_strand_id
1 'polypeptide(L)'
;MDLSGYTHLIMPSGSYQGINSSGKTEIERWLKRGGTIIAINSANQWLAGNKLANIKFKDLKADSTGFKLYSDLSLERGAQRISGSIFMADIDISHPIGYGLTRNTIPLFRNSTLIAEPVTNPYAAPVRYTADPLLSGYVPEKKYDALREAPGVIISSLGSGTIISFVDNPNFRGIWFGTNKLFMNAIFFAPVISSYSTR
;
A
#
# COMPACT_ATOMS: atom_id res chain seq x y z
N MET A 1 -21.83 -4.39 13.16
CA MET A 1 -20.44 -4.63 13.61
C MET A 1 -20.15 -3.60 14.67
N ASP A 2 -19.61 -3.99 15.82
CA ASP A 2 -19.19 -3.06 16.89
C ASP A 2 -17.66 -3.02 16.92
N LEU A 3 -17.09 -1.82 16.79
CA LEU A 3 -15.65 -1.57 16.80
C LEU A 3 -15.18 -0.84 18.07
N SER A 4 -16.07 -0.55 19.03
CA SER A 4 -15.77 0.27 20.20
C SER A 4 -14.68 -0.30 21.10
N GLY A 5 -14.56 -1.63 21.19
CA GLY A 5 -13.52 -2.32 21.95
C GLY A 5 -12.15 -2.43 21.25
N TYR A 6 -12.01 -1.90 20.03
CA TYR A 6 -10.80 -2.06 19.22
C TYR A 6 -10.15 -0.72 18.91
N THR A 7 -8.82 -0.68 18.99
CA THR A 7 -7.99 0.47 18.62
C THR A 7 -7.53 0.40 17.16
N HIS A 8 -7.42 -0.81 16.61
CA HIS A 8 -6.92 -1.07 15.27
C HIS A 8 -7.86 -1.99 14.48
N LEU A 9 -7.95 -1.73 13.18
CA LEU A 9 -8.57 -2.63 12.21
C LEU A 9 -7.53 -2.95 11.13
N ILE A 10 -7.06 -4.19 11.12
CA ILE A 10 -6.08 -4.66 10.14
C ILE A 10 -6.82 -5.29 8.97
N MET A 11 -6.61 -4.74 7.77
CA MET A 11 -7.27 -5.14 6.53
C MET A 11 -6.25 -5.78 5.58
N PRO A 12 -6.11 -7.13 5.59
CA PRO A 12 -5.21 -7.84 4.68
C PRO A 12 -5.65 -7.73 3.21
N SER A 13 -4.80 -8.17 2.28
CA SER A 13 -5.23 -8.27 0.87
C SER A 13 -6.42 -9.22 0.75
N GLY A 14 -7.49 -8.79 0.11
CA GLY A 14 -8.69 -9.59 -0.10
C GLY A 14 -9.82 -8.81 -0.76
N SER A 15 -10.98 -9.46 -0.84
CA SER A 15 -12.26 -8.84 -1.23
C SER A 15 -13.04 -8.47 0.03
N TYR A 16 -13.63 -7.28 0.03
CA TYR A 16 -14.41 -6.72 1.14
C TYR A 16 -15.87 -6.47 0.76
N GLN A 17 -16.37 -7.19 -0.26
CA GLN A 17 -17.76 -7.07 -0.73
C GLN A 17 -18.80 -7.42 0.32
N GLY A 18 -18.44 -8.21 1.35
CA GLY A 18 -19.31 -8.52 2.49
C GLY A 18 -19.56 -7.34 3.44
N ILE A 19 -18.79 -6.25 3.35
CA ILE A 19 -19.03 -5.04 4.14
C ILE A 19 -20.10 -4.21 3.44
N ASN A 20 -21.33 -4.29 3.95
CA ASN A 20 -22.46 -3.52 3.47
C ASN A 20 -22.39 -2.03 3.89
N SER A 21 -23.38 -1.24 3.47
CA SER A 21 -23.43 0.20 3.74
C SER A 21 -23.42 0.55 5.23
N SER A 22 -24.09 -0.23 6.09
CA SER A 22 -24.08 0.03 7.53
C SER A 22 -22.73 -0.28 8.17
N GLY A 23 -22.06 -1.36 7.74
CA GLY A 23 -20.70 -1.69 8.15
C GLY A 23 -19.70 -0.61 7.74
N LYS A 24 -19.80 -0.09 6.50
CA LYS A 24 -19.01 1.05 6.04
C LYS A 24 -19.21 2.28 6.94
N THR A 25 -20.46 2.65 7.21
CA THR A 25 -20.77 3.82 8.05
C THR A 25 -20.21 3.66 9.46
N GLU A 26 -20.22 2.45 10.04
CA GLU A 26 -19.56 2.23 11.34
C GLU A 26 -18.05 2.36 11.25
N ILE A 27 -17.40 1.82 10.21
CA ILE A 27 -15.95 2.00 10.01
C ILE A 27 -15.60 3.48 9.89
N GLU A 28 -16.37 4.24 9.10
CA GLU A 28 -16.18 5.68 8.95
C GLU A 28 -16.33 6.43 10.28
N ARG A 29 -17.39 6.11 11.04
CA ARG A 29 -17.64 6.68 12.36
C ARG A 29 -16.51 6.36 13.34
N TRP A 30 -16.05 5.10 13.36
CA TRP A 30 -14.98 4.64 14.22
C TRP A 30 -13.63 5.29 13.88
N LEU A 31 -13.29 5.39 12.59
CA LEU A 31 -12.14 6.16 12.10
C LEU A 31 -12.20 7.61 12.59
N LYS A 32 -13.32 8.31 12.38
CA LYS A 32 -13.48 9.72 12.80
C LYS A 32 -13.24 9.93 14.30
N ARG A 33 -13.46 8.91 15.13
CA ARG A 33 -13.22 8.91 16.60
C ARG A 33 -11.79 8.54 17.00
N GLY A 34 -10.87 8.36 16.06
CA GLY A 34 -9.46 8.04 16.35
C GLY A 34 -9.06 6.58 16.15
N GLY A 35 -9.91 5.76 15.52
CA GLY A 35 -9.53 4.41 15.13
C GLY A 35 -8.38 4.40 14.11
N THR A 36 -7.57 3.34 14.13
CA THR A 36 -6.45 3.16 13.18
C THR A 36 -6.73 2.02 12.21
N ILE A 37 -6.73 2.28 10.90
CA ILE A 37 -6.76 1.22 9.89
C ILE A 37 -5.34 0.95 9.38
N ILE A 38 -4.96 -0.33 9.34
CA ILE A 38 -3.76 -0.79 8.65
C ILE A 38 -4.20 -1.64 7.47
N ALA A 39 -4.07 -1.11 6.25
CA ALA A 39 -4.55 -1.77 5.04
C ALA A 39 -3.39 -2.24 4.17
N ILE A 40 -3.54 -3.43 3.60
CA ILE A 40 -2.49 -4.11 2.85
C ILE A 40 -3.00 -4.43 1.44
N ASN A 41 -2.21 -4.02 0.43
CA ASN A 41 -2.42 -4.34 -0.97
C ASN A 41 -3.86 -4.03 -1.43
N SER A 42 -4.65 -5.01 -1.86
CA SER A 42 -5.99 -4.78 -2.43
C SER A 42 -7.00 -4.19 -1.45
N ALA A 43 -6.78 -4.25 -0.13
CA ALA A 43 -7.63 -3.57 0.84
C ALA A 43 -7.67 -2.04 0.61
N ASN A 44 -6.56 -1.48 0.14
CA ASN A 44 -6.47 -0.05 -0.13
C ASN A 44 -7.41 0.37 -1.28
N GLN A 45 -7.68 -0.52 -2.24
CA GLN A 45 -8.65 -0.25 -3.31
C GLN A 45 -10.07 -0.15 -2.75
N TRP A 46 -10.43 -0.98 -1.77
CA TRP A 46 -11.75 -0.89 -1.12
C TRP A 46 -11.88 0.41 -0.31
N LEU A 47 -10.84 0.82 0.42
CA LEU A 47 -10.82 2.09 1.15
C LEU A 47 -10.93 3.30 0.21
N ALA A 48 -10.16 3.30 -0.88
CA ALA A 48 -10.21 4.35 -1.90
C ALA A 48 -11.57 4.42 -2.59
N GLY A 49 -12.10 3.28 -3.05
CA GLY A 49 -13.41 3.19 -3.70
C GLY A 49 -14.57 3.62 -2.79
N ASN A 50 -14.40 3.49 -1.47
CA ASN A 50 -15.37 3.95 -0.48
C ASN A 50 -15.15 5.37 0.03
N LYS A 51 -14.14 6.08 -0.48
CA LYS A 51 -13.76 7.44 -0.07
C LYS A 51 -13.34 7.54 1.40
N LEU A 52 -12.81 6.44 1.96
CA LEU A 52 -12.25 6.42 3.32
C LEU A 52 -10.79 6.85 3.33
N ALA A 53 -10.04 6.55 2.25
CA ALA A 53 -8.66 6.98 2.06
C ALA A 53 -8.52 7.74 0.73
N ASN A 54 -7.76 8.83 0.73
CA ASN A 54 -7.50 9.61 -0.48
C ASN A 54 -6.31 9.03 -1.25
N ILE A 55 -6.51 7.86 -1.86
CA ILE A 55 -5.48 7.15 -2.62
C ILE A 55 -6.00 6.91 -4.03
N LYS A 56 -5.16 7.20 -5.02
CA LYS A 56 -5.41 6.87 -6.42
C LYS A 56 -4.41 5.82 -6.87
N PHE A 57 -4.82 5.01 -7.84
CA PHE A 57 -4.01 3.94 -8.39
C PHE A 57 -3.89 4.10 -9.90
N LYS A 58 -2.69 3.82 -10.42
CA LYS A 58 -2.41 3.89 -11.85
C LYS A 58 -3.16 2.77 -12.59
N ASP A 59 -3.93 3.14 -13.62
CA ASP A 59 -4.58 2.19 -14.53
C ASP A 59 -3.62 1.83 -15.68
N LEU A 60 -2.88 0.74 -15.50
CA LEU A 60 -1.91 0.24 -16.48
C LEU A 60 -2.51 -0.91 -17.28
N LYS A 61 -3.34 -0.57 -18.27
CA LYS A 61 -3.90 -1.56 -19.18
C LYS A 61 -2.82 -2.14 -20.09
N ALA A 62 -2.90 -3.46 -20.27
CA ALA A 62 -2.12 -4.12 -21.30
C ALA A 62 -2.54 -3.59 -22.68
N ASP A 63 -1.59 -3.53 -23.60
CA ASP A 63 -1.91 -3.20 -24.98
C ASP A 63 -2.74 -4.33 -25.59
N SER A 64 -3.98 -4.00 -25.95
CA SER A 64 -4.96 -4.91 -26.54
C SER A 64 -5.21 -4.62 -28.01
N THR A 65 -4.37 -3.82 -28.66
CA THR A 65 -4.52 -3.48 -30.07
C THR A 65 -3.81 -4.50 -30.97
N GLY A 66 -4.33 -4.66 -32.19
CA GLY A 66 -3.73 -5.51 -33.23
C GLY A 66 -4.15 -6.98 -33.23
N PHE A 67 -3.82 -7.67 -34.33
CA PHE A 67 -3.95 -9.13 -34.43
C PHE A 67 -2.86 -9.81 -33.60
N LYS A 68 -3.25 -10.76 -32.75
CA LYS A 68 -2.33 -11.54 -31.91
C LYS A 68 -2.62 -13.02 -32.07
N LEU A 69 -1.57 -13.83 -32.06
CA LEU A 69 -1.73 -15.28 -32.13
C LEU A 69 -2.31 -15.81 -30.81
N TYR A 70 -3.25 -16.74 -30.91
CA TYR A 70 -3.83 -17.38 -29.73
C TYR A 70 -2.78 -18.15 -28.91
N SER A 71 -1.75 -18.69 -29.57
CA SER A 71 -0.61 -19.36 -28.92
C SER A 71 0.11 -18.48 -27.90
N ASP A 72 0.14 -17.18 -28.14
CA ASP A 72 0.93 -16.23 -27.35
C ASP A 72 0.15 -15.71 -26.15
N LEU A 73 -1.17 -15.95 -26.11
CA LEU A 73 -2.09 -15.42 -25.08
C LEU A 73 -1.62 -15.71 -23.65
N SER A 74 -1.17 -16.95 -23.39
CA SER A 74 -0.71 -17.35 -22.06
C SER A 74 0.60 -16.66 -21.68
N LEU A 75 1.55 -16.62 -22.63
CA LEU A 75 2.85 -15.98 -22.44
C LEU A 75 2.71 -14.48 -22.22
N GLU A 76 1.92 -13.79 -23.06
CA GLU A 76 1.68 -12.35 -22.90
C GLU A 76 0.99 -12.03 -21.58
N ARG A 77 -0.04 -12.80 -21.18
CA ARG A 77 -0.71 -12.59 -19.89
C ARG A 77 0.22 -12.85 -18.71
N GLY A 78 1.06 -13.88 -18.80
CA GLY A 78 2.07 -14.21 -17.79
C GLY A 78 3.10 -13.10 -17.65
N ALA A 79 3.58 -12.59 -18.79
CA ALA A 79 4.55 -11.51 -18.88
C ALA A 79 4.03 -10.19 -18.29
N GLN A 80 2.73 -10.01 -18.07
CA GLN A 80 2.19 -8.84 -17.38
C GLN A 80 2.17 -8.96 -15.85
N ARG A 81 2.47 -10.12 -15.27
CA ARG A 81 2.40 -10.30 -13.81
C ARG A 81 3.71 -9.88 -13.13
N ILE A 82 3.59 -9.47 -11.86
CA ILE A 82 4.72 -9.39 -10.94
C ILE A 82 4.48 -10.48 -9.90
N SER A 83 5.14 -11.62 -10.06
CA SER A 83 4.89 -12.83 -9.24
C SER A 83 5.88 -12.99 -8.08
N GLY A 84 6.79 -12.04 -7.90
CA GLY A 84 7.82 -12.07 -6.87
C GLY A 84 9.08 -11.36 -7.35
N SER A 85 9.17 -10.07 -7.07
CA SER A 85 10.32 -9.24 -7.38
C SER A 85 10.66 -8.37 -6.18
N ILE A 86 11.93 -8.02 -6.03
CA ILE A 86 12.46 -7.24 -4.91
C ILE A 86 12.78 -5.85 -5.44
N PHE A 87 12.26 -4.84 -4.77
CA PHE A 87 12.47 -3.45 -5.14
C PHE A 87 13.11 -2.67 -4.00
N MET A 88 14.01 -1.74 -4.31
CA MET A 88 14.53 -0.78 -3.34
C MET A 88 13.55 0.38 -3.16
N ALA A 89 13.39 0.80 -1.91
CA ALA A 89 12.66 1.99 -1.54
C ALA A 89 13.48 2.85 -0.58
N ASP A 90 13.34 4.17 -0.71
CA ASP A 90 13.74 5.13 0.30
C ASP A 90 12.73 5.13 1.46
N ILE A 91 13.23 5.33 2.68
CA ILE A 91 12.43 5.43 3.89
C ILE A 91 12.88 6.59 4.77
N ASP A 92 11.91 7.40 5.20
CA ASP A 92 12.10 8.40 6.23
C ASP A 92 12.13 7.75 7.62
N ILE A 93 13.33 7.59 8.17
CA ILE A 93 13.54 7.00 9.50
C ILE A 93 13.15 7.93 10.66
N SER A 94 12.86 9.22 10.38
CA SER A 94 12.32 10.17 11.36
C SER A 94 10.80 10.08 11.50
N HIS A 95 10.12 9.52 10.49
CA HIS A 95 8.69 9.24 10.55
C HIS A 95 8.42 8.05 11.50
N PRO A 96 7.32 8.01 12.28
CA PRO A 96 7.02 6.91 13.20
C PRO A 96 7.04 5.50 12.58
N ILE A 97 6.66 5.39 11.30
CA ILE A 97 6.75 4.14 10.51
C ILE A 97 8.19 3.64 10.37
N GLY A 98 9.19 4.52 10.35
CA GLY A 98 10.61 4.20 10.22
C GLY A 98 11.33 4.00 11.56
N TYR A 99 10.67 4.13 12.70
CA TYR A 99 11.33 4.10 14.01
C TYR A 99 12.19 2.85 14.27
N GLY A 100 13.41 3.14 14.73
CA GLY A 100 14.49 2.20 15.01
C GLY A 100 15.03 1.47 13.78
N LEU A 101 14.74 1.92 12.56
CA LEU A 101 15.55 1.59 11.40
C LEU A 101 16.77 2.51 11.38
N THR A 102 17.90 1.97 10.92
CA THR A 102 19.18 2.70 10.85
C THR A 102 19.58 3.04 9.42
N ARG A 103 18.90 2.44 8.43
CA ARG A 103 19.11 2.69 7.01
C ARG A 103 17.95 3.48 6.45
N ASN A 104 18.24 4.44 5.60
CA ASN A 104 17.27 5.24 4.84
C ASN A 104 16.79 4.52 3.56
N THR A 105 17.17 3.27 3.35
CA THR A 105 16.71 2.43 2.25
C THR A 105 16.23 1.07 2.76
N ILE A 106 15.19 0.52 2.14
CA ILE A 106 14.58 -0.75 2.50
C ILE A 106 14.15 -1.55 1.27
N PRO A 107 14.52 -2.85 1.18
CA PRO A 107 13.98 -3.75 0.17
C PRO A 107 12.50 -4.09 0.45
N LEU A 108 11.66 -3.97 -0.57
CA LEU A 108 10.24 -4.33 -0.59
C LEU A 108 10.02 -5.54 -1.50
N PHE A 109 9.34 -6.56 -0.99
CA PHE A 109 8.94 -7.70 -1.79
C PHE A 109 7.56 -7.49 -2.40
N ARG A 110 7.46 -7.73 -3.70
CA ARG A 110 6.25 -7.44 -4.46
C ARG A 110 5.78 -8.65 -5.25
N ASN A 111 4.51 -8.98 -5.06
CA ASN A 111 3.76 -10.00 -5.79
C ASN A 111 2.39 -9.47 -6.29
N SER A 112 2.31 -8.16 -6.51
CA SER A 112 1.11 -7.43 -6.91
C SER A 112 1.41 -6.46 -8.05
N THR A 113 0.39 -6.10 -8.82
CA THR A 113 0.47 -5.07 -9.86
C THR A 113 -0.12 -3.73 -9.41
N LEU A 114 -0.56 -3.62 -8.15
CA LEU A 114 -1.20 -2.42 -7.61
C LEU A 114 -0.19 -1.28 -7.40
N ILE A 115 -0.26 -0.22 -8.20
CA ILE A 115 0.69 0.91 -8.11
C ILE A 115 -0.10 2.17 -7.75
N ALA A 116 0.29 2.81 -6.64
CA ALA A 116 -0.31 4.07 -6.22
C ALA A 116 0.21 5.25 -7.06
N GLU A 117 -0.63 6.25 -7.25
CA GLU A 117 -0.20 7.55 -7.76
C GLU A 117 0.58 8.32 -6.68
N PRO A 118 1.45 9.28 -7.08
CA PRO A 118 2.09 10.18 -6.13
C PRO A 118 1.06 10.89 -5.24
N VAL A 119 1.39 10.99 -3.95
CA VAL A 119 0.59 11.76 -2.98
C VAL A 119 0.87 13.26 -3.13
N THR A 120 -0.14 14.09 -2.89
CA THR A 120 -0.01 15.55 -2.95
C THR A 120 0.81 16.11 -1.78
N ASN A 121 0.60 15.57 -0.58
CA ASN A 121 1.39 15.94 0.60
C ASN A 121 2.69 15.11 0.63
N PRO A 122 3.88 15.75 0.58
CA PRO A 122 5.15 15.02 0.55
C PRO A 122 5.40 14.20 1.83
N TYR A 123 4.84 14.59 2.98
CA TYR A 123 4.99 13.87 4.25
C TYR A 123 4.07 12.66 4.38
N ALA A 124 3.09 12.51 3.48
CA ALA A 124 2.12 11.41 3.52
C ALA A 124 2.66 10.09 2.95
N ALA A 125 3.88 10.09 2.37
CA ALA A 125 4.51 8.90 1.82
C ALA A 125 5.93 8.70 2.41
N PRO A 126 6.04 8.17 3.64
CA PRO A 126 7.32 7.96 4.32
C PRO A 126 8.16 6.82 3.71
N VAL A 127 7.58 6.03 2.80
CA VAL A 127 8.28 4.98 2.04
C VAL A 127 7.95 5.13 0.57
N ARG A 128 8.97 5.24 -0.28
CA ARG A 128 8.83 5.45 -1.73
C ARG A 128 9.85 4.61 -2.48
N TYR A 129 9.48 4.01 -3.60
CA TYR A 129 10.47 3.32 -4.44
C TYR A 129 11.53 4.30 -4.93
N THR A 130 12.76 3.83 -5.10
CA THR A 130 13.84 4.65 -5.65
C THR A 130 13.62 4.93 -7.15
N ALA A 131 14.44 5.82 -7.72
CA ALA A 131 14.43 6.11 -9.16
C ALA A 131 14.89 4.92 -10.03
N ASP A 132 15.71 4.03 -9.47
CA ASP A 132 16.10 2.73 -10.05
C ASP A 132 15.76 1.63 -9.01
N PRO A 133 14.51 1.14 -9.01
CA PRO A 133 14.02 0.36 -7.89
C PRO A 133 14.27 -1.14 -8.02
N LEU A 134 14.54 -1.71 -9.20
CA LEU A 134 14.58 -3.18 -9.32
C LEU A 134 15.89 -3.76 -8.78
N LEU A 135 15.82 -4.51 -7.69
CA LEU A 135 16.98 -5.23 -7.13
C LEU A 135 17.08 -6.66 -7.68
N SER A 136 15.95 -7.33 -7.84
CA SER A 136 15.89 -8.71 -8.32
C SER A 136 14.51 -9.08 -8.83
N GLY A 137 14.45 -9.95 -9.83
CA GLY A 137 13.21 -10.47 -10.42
C GLY A 137 12.85 -9.78 -11.72
N TYR A 138 11.58 -9.91 -12.12
CA TYR A 138 11.07 -9.40 -13.38
C TYR A 138 9.91 -8.42 -13.17
N VAL A 139 9.84 -7.41 -14.02
CA VAL A 139 8.74 -6.45 -14.07
C VAL A 139 8.57 -5.95 -15.51
N PRO A 140 7.33 -5.83 -16.01
CA PRO A 140 7.09 -5.26 -17.34
C PRO A 140 7.53 -3.80 -17.39
N GLU A 141 8.12 -3.37 -18.51
CA GLU A 141 8.64 -2.01 -18.70
C GLU A 141 7.65 -0.91 -18.29
N LYS A 142 6.41 -0.94 -18.81
CA LYS A 142 5.36 0.03 -18.42
C LYS A 142 5.09 0.09 -16.91
N LYS A 143 5.24 -1.03 -16.21
CA LYS A 143 5.05 -1.11 -14.74
C LYS A 143 6.31 -0.72 -13.99
N TYR A 144 7.48 -1.00 -14.54
CA TYR A 144 8.75 -0.53 -14.03
C TYR A 144 8.76 0.99 -13.99
N ASP A 145 8.46 1.65 -15.11
CA ASP A 145 8.38 3.10 -15.19
C ASP A 145 7.33 3.68 -14.24
N ALA A 146 6.19 3.02 -14.12
CA ALA A 146 5.14 3.44 -13.20
C ALA A 146 5.51 3.27 -11.71
N LEU A 147 6.42 2.36 -11.38
CA LEU A 147 6.88 2.12 -10.00
C LEU A 147 7.92 3.12 -9.52
N ARG A 148 8.71 3.70 -10.43
CA ARG A 148 9.76 4.67 -10.09
C ARG A 148 9.16 5.81 -9.27
N GLU A 149 9.75 6.08 -8.11
CA GLU A 149 9.33 7.12 -7.16
C GLU A 149 7.89 7.00 -6.63
N ALA A 150 7.20 5.89 -6.92
CA ALA A 150 5.84 5.68 -6.45
C ALA A 150 5.82 5.43 -4.92
N PRO A 151 4.74 5.80 -4.21
CA PRO A 151 4.62 5.50 -2.79
C PRO A 151 4.52 3.99 -2.53
N GLY A 152 5.30 3.48 -1.57
CA GLY A 152 5.19 2.11 -1.06
C GLY A 152 4.34 2.01 0.21
N VAL A 153 4.37 3.06 1.04
CA VAL A 153 3.49 3.25 2.20
C VAL A 153 2.88 4.64 2.14
N ILE A 154 1.55 4.72 2.27
CA ILE A 154 0.81 5.97 2.27
C ILE A 154 0.10 6.14 3.60
N ILE A 155 0.19 7.31 4.20
CA ILE A 155 -0.53 7.70 5.39
C ILE A 155 -1.65 8.65 4.98
N SER A 156 -2.86 8.37 5.46
CA SER A 156 -4.03 9.23 5.28
C SER A 156 -4.76 9.39 6.61
N SER A 157 -5.59 10.41 6.72
CA SER A 157 -6.43 10.63 7.91
C SER A 157 -7.88 10.85 7.54
N LEU A 158 -8.76 10.40 8.42
CA LEU A 158 -10.19 10.71 8.36
C LEU A 158 -10.69 11.12 9.75
N GLY A 159 -11.04 12.40 9.91
CA GLY A 159 -11.29 12.96 11.24
C GLY A 159 -10.02 12.89 12.09
N SER A 160 -10.12 12.27 13.26
CA SER A 160 -8.99 12.02 14.16
C SER A 160 -8.29 10.67 13.94
N GLY A 161 -8.81 9.83 13.03
CA GLY A 161 -8.27 8.50 12.76
C GLY A 161 -7.19 8.49 11.70
N THR A 162 -6.36 7.46 11.75
CA THR A 162 -5.19 7.27 10.89
C THR A 162 -5.39 6.03 10.02
N ILE A 163 -5.04 6.13 8.75
CA ILE A 163 -5.07 5.04 7.79
C ILE A 163 -3.65 4.85 7.25
N ILE A 164 -3.07 3.69 7.51
CA ILE A 164 -1.74 3.31 7.06
C ILE A 164 -1.89 2.27 5.95
N SER A 165 -1.55 2.67 4.74
CA SER A 165 -1.78 1.92 3.51
C SER A 165 -0.47 1.36 2.99
N PHE A 166 -0.23 0.08 3.21
CA PHE A 166 0.88 -0.67 2.63
C PHE A 166 0.49 -1.14 1.23
N VAL A 167 1.19 -0.67 0.20
CA VAL A 167 0.93 -1.09 -1.19
C VAL A 167 1.37 -2.54 -1.41
N ASP A 168 2.51 -2.92 -0.83
CA ASP A 168 2.99 -4.30 -0.78
C ASP A 168 2.63 -4.99 0.54
N ASN A 169 2.77 -6.31 0.61
CA ASN A 169 2.56 -7.04 1.86
C ASN A 169 3.82 -6.96 2.76
N PRO A 170 3.76 -6.26 3.91
CA PRO A 170 4.94 -6.09 4.77
C PRO A 170 5.35 -7.38 5.48
N ASN A 171 4.46 -8.38 5.58
CA ASN A 171 4.67 -9.62 6.31
C ASN A 171 4.71 -10.85 5.39
N PHE A 172 5.03 -10.68 4.10
CA PHE A 172 5.00 -11.78 3.14
C PHE A 172 5.89 -12.95 3.59
N ARG A 173 5.26 -14.11 3.86
CA ARG A 173 5.92 -15.33 4.38
C ARG A 173 6.71 -15.15 5.70
N GLY A 174 6.57 -14.01 6.39
CA GLY A 174 7.23 -13.75 7.68
C GLY A 174 8.77 -13.58 7.64
N ILE A 175 9.40 -13.61 6.47
CA ILE A 175 10.87 -13.61 6.34
C ILE A 175 11.50 -12.22 6.08
N TRP A 176 10.67 -11.19 5.86
CA TRP A 176 11.12 -9.83 5.54
C TRP A 176 11.20 -8.95 6.79
N PHE A 177 12.23 -9.14 7.62
CA PHE A 177 12.35 -8.46 8.93
C PHE A 177 12.29 -6.93 8.85
N GLY A 178 12.80 -6.33 7.78
CA GLY A 178 12.69 -4.88 7.55
C GLY A 178 11.23 -4.42 7.43
N THR A 179 10.47 -5.01 6.52
CA THR A 179 9.07 -4.61 6.29
C THR A 179 8.14 -5.08 7.42
N ASN A 180 8.43 -6.22 8.06
CA ASN A 180 7.78 -6.63 9.31
C ASN A 180 7.89 -5.53 10.38
N LYS A 181 9.05 -4.85 10.47
CA LYS A 181 9.23 -3.74 11.41
C LYS A 181 8.34 -2.54 11.09
N LEU A 182 8.16 -2.21 9.80
CA LEU A 182 7.23 -1.16 9.40
C LEU A 182 5.79 -1.48 9.85
N PHE A 183 5.39 -2.74 9.73
CA PHE A 183 4.08 -3.19 10.17
C PHE A 183 3.93 -3.12 11.71
N MET A 184 4.96 -3.51 12.46
CA MET A 184 4.96 -3.34 13.92
C MET A 184 4.89 -1.86 14.32
N ASN A 185 5.65 -1.01 13.63
CA ASN A 185 5.60 0.43 13.86
C ASN A 185 4.21 1.01 13.54
N ALA A 186 3.52 0.49 12.52
CA ALA A 186 2.14 0.85 12.24
C ALA A 186 1.17 0.45 13.37
N ILE A 187 1.41 -0.66 14.07
CA ILE A 187 0.58 -1.08 15.21
C ILE A 187 0.87 -0.24 16.46
N PHE A 188 2.15 -0.01 16.78
CA PHE A 188 2.52 0.61 18.06
C PHE A 188 2.64 2.13 18.00
N PHE A 189 3.01 2.68 16.85
CA PHE A 189 3.32 4.11 16.71
C PHE A 189 2.35 4.86 15.80
N ALA A 190 1.27 4.24 15.30
CA ALA A 190 0.21 4.97 14.60
C ALA A 190 -0.35 6.17 15.41
N PRO A 191 -0.58 6.07 16.74
CA PRO A 191 -1.14 7.19 17.50
C PRO A 191 -0.26 8.44 17.57
N VAL A 192 1.05 8.31 17.31
CA VAL A 192 1.99 9.45 17.34
C VAL A 192 2.26 10.03 15.95
N ILE A 193 1.64 9.49 14.89
CA ILE A 193 1.68 10.07 13.56
C ILE A 193 0.85 11.35 13.56
N SER A 194 1.48 12.47 13.19
CA SER A 194 0.83 13.77 13.16
C SER A 194 -0.21 13.86 12.06
N SER A 195 -1.43 14.31 12.37
CA SER A 195 -2.45 14.57 11.34
C SER A 195 -2.07 15.67 10.34
N TYR A 196 -1.01 16.43 10.59
CA TYR A 196 -0.46 17.39 9.63
C TYR A 196 0.34 16.71 8.50
N SER A 197 0.87 15.50 8.72
CA SER A 197 1.55 14.74 7.66
C SER A 197 0.59 14.03 6.72
N THR A 198 -0.73 14.09 6.98
CA THR A 198 -1.75 13.31 6.28
C THR A 198 -2.81 14.15 5.55
N ARG A 199 -2.80 15.47 5.73
CA ARG A 199 -3.74 16.44 5.13
C ARG A 199 -3.22 16.99 3.81
#